data_AF-A0A846C9H5-F1
#
_entry.id   AF-A0A846C9H5-F1
#
_cell.length_a   1.000
_cell.length_b   1.000
_cell.length_c   1.000
_cell.angle_alpha   90.00
_cell.angle_beta   90.00
_cell.angle_gamma   90.00
#
_symmetry.space_group_name_H-M   'P 1'
#
loop_
_entity.id
_entity.type
_entity.pdbx_description
1 polymer ?
#
loop_
_entity_poly.entity_id
_entity_poly.type
_entity_poly.pdbx_seq_one_letter_code
_entity_poly.pdbx_strand_id
1 'polypeptide(L)'
;MEDGIFGVSTDTALKQFQKDRNLTVDGIVGSQTWGALLPPTIGRGSSSYDVERLQSILNEIGYSLNEIGYSLVVDGIFGSNTEAVVKGFQKNRRLEVDGIVGPLTWYALMIIMITH
;
A
#
# COMPACT_ATOMS: atom_id res chain seq x y z
N MET A 1 -8.64 -9.86 -23.41
CA MET A 1 -7.48 -10.41 -22.68
C MET A 1 -7.01 -9.30 -21.79
N GLU A 2 -7.35 -9.42 -20.51
CA GLU A 2 -7.21 -8.40 -19.47
C GLU A 2 -5.82 -8.54 -18.83
N ASP A 3 -5.00 -7.52 -19.00
CA ASP A 3 -3.72 -7.34 -18.33
C ASP A 3 -3.98 -6.79 -16.92
N GLY A 4 -4.32 -7.74 -16.03
CA GLY A 4 -4.65 -7.55 -14.62
C GLY A 4 -3.47 -7.04 -13.76
N ILE A 5 -3.04 -5.80 -13.99
CA ILE A 5 -2.03 -5.11 -13.19
C ILE A 5 -2.50 -3.67 -12.97
N PHE A 6 -3.20 -3.43 -11.86
CA PHE A 6 -3.40 -2.12 -11.19
C PHE A 6 -3.68 -0.85 -12.05
N GLY A 7 -4.36 -0.95 -13.20
CA GLY A 7 -4.60 0.21 -14.08
C GLY A 7 -5.98 0.87 -14.01
N VAL A 8 -7.05 0.14 -13.63
CA VAL A 8 -8.43 0.62 -13.92
C VAL A 8 -9.39 0.65 -12.71
N SER A 9 -9.18 -0.21 -11.71
CA SER A 9 -10.07 -0.26 -10.54
C SER A 9 -9.85 0.92 -9.59
N THR A 10 -8.61 1.43 -9.50
CA THR A 10 -8.30 2.63 -8.73
C THR A 10 -8.70 3.90 -9.50
N ASP A 11 -8.47 3.95 -10.81
CA ASP A 11 -8.75 5.12 -11.65
C ASP A 11 -10.26 5.38 -11.86
N THR A 12 -11.05 4.32 -12.06
CA THR A 12 -12.51 4.44 -12.27
C THR A 12 -13.24 4.77 -10.96
N ALA A 13 -12.85 4.13 -9.85
CA ALA A 13 -13.41 4.42 -8.52
C ALA A 13 -13.04 5.83 -8.05
N LEU A 14 -11.82 6.30 -8.37
CA LEU A 14 -11.34 7.64 -8.06
C LEU A 14 -12.09 8.71 -8.88
N LYS A 15 -12.27 8.50 -10.19
CA LYS A 15 -13.00 9.42 -11.07
C LYS A 15 -14.48 9.53 -10.70
N GLN A 16 -15.12 8.41 -10.34
CA GLN A 16 -16.53 8.41 -9.94
C GLN A 16 -16.74 9.13 -8.59
N PHE A 17 -15.79 8.99 -7.66
CA PHE A 17 -15.84 9.61 -6.34
C PHE A 17 -15.52 11.12 -6.35
N GLN A 18 -14.62 11.57 -7.23
CA GLN A 18 -14.36 13.00 -7.49
C GLN A 18 -15.61 13.70 -8.05
N LYS A 19 -16.35 13.00 -8.90
CA LYS A 19 -17.57 13.48 -9.56
C LYS A 19 -18.73 13.67 -8.59
N ASP A 20 -18.86 12.81 -7.58
CA ASP A 20 -19.93 12.88 -6.56
C ASP A 20 -19.68 13.95 -5.48
N ARG A 21 -18.44 14.45 -5.34
CA ARG A 21 -18.02 15.36 -4.25
C ARG A 21 -17.55 16.75 -4.73
N ASN A 22 -17.65 17.07 -6.01
CA ASN A 22 -17.26 18.38 -6.60
C ASN A 22 -15.81 18.79 -6.26
N LEU A 23 -14.87 17.84 -6.30
CA LEU A 23 -13.46 18.12 -6.04
C LEU A 23 -12.71 18.43 -7.34
N THR A 24 -11.78 19.37 -7.28
CA THR A 24 -11.01 19.84 -8.44
C THR A 24 -10.06 18.74 -8.94
N VAL A 25 -10.16 18.41 -10.23
CA VAL A 25 -9.40 17.37 -10.90
C VAL A 25 -8.14 18.01 -11.51
N ASP A 26 -7.07 18.07 -10.74
CA ASP A 26 -5.78 18.64 -11.15
C ASP A 26 -4.65 17.61 -11.27
N GLY A 27 -4.95 16.33 -11.08
CA GLY A 27 -4.00 15.22 -11.32
C GLY A 27 -2.94 15.03 -10.23
N ILE A 28 -3.07 15.73 -9.10
CA ILE A 28 -2.24 15.53 -7.91
C ILE A 28 -3.13 14.95 -6.81
N VAL A 29 -2.82 13.76 -6.34
CA VAL A 29 -3.61 13.14 -5.26
C VAL A 29 -3.27 13.83 -3.93
N GLY A 30 -4.06 14.84 -3.57
CA GLY A 30 -3.90 15.62 -2.35
C GLY A 30 -4.29 14.89 -1.06
N SER A 31 -3.75 15.35 0.07
CA SER A 31 -3.83 14.80 1.45
C SER A 31 -5.25 14.48 1.96
N GLN A 32 -6.29 15.14 1.45
CA GLN A 32 -7.68 14.96 1.93
C GLN A 32 -8.39 13.76 1.31
N THR A 33 -8.02 13.37 0.09
CA THR A 33 -8.58 12.20 -0.61
C THR A 33 -8.09 10.89 0.02
N TRP A 34 -6.86 10.92 0.56
CA TRP A 34 -6.23 9.78 1.21
C TRP A 34 -6.91 9.39 2.52
N GLY A 35 -7.36 10.33 3.35
CA GLY A 35 -8.00 10.04 4.63
C GLY A 35 -9.28 9.19 4.56
N ALA A 36 -9.93 9.15 3.40
CA ALA A 36 -11.13 8.33 3.15
C ALA A 36 -10.85 7.01 2.39
N LEU A 37 -9.63 6.83 1.87
CA LEU A 37 -9.20 5.70 1.02
C LEU A 37 -8.09 4.85 1.65
N LEU A 38 -7.59 5.20 2.83
CA LEU A 38 -6.52 4.45 3.47
C LEU A 38 -7.02 3.04 3.84
N PRO A 39 -6.30 1.98 3.44
CA PRO A 39 -6.68 0.62 3.76
C PRO A 39 -6.75 0.42 5.28
N PRO A 40 -7.44 -0.65 5.75
CA PRO A 40 -7.57 -0.91 7.17
C PRO A 40 -6.19 -1.05 7.83
N THR A 41 -6.16 -0.81 9.14
CA THR A 41 -4.98 -1.14 9.95
C THR A 41 -4.87 -2.66 10.03
N ILE A 42 -3.81 -3.21 9.45
CA ILE A 42 -3.55 -4.65 9.42
C ILE A 42 -2.26 -4.98 10.15
N GLY A 43 -2.22 -6.15 10.78
CA GLY A 43 -1.06 -6.59 11.54
C GLY A 43 -1.07 -8.10 11.70
N ARG A 44 -0.22 -8.63 12.57
CA ARG A 44 -0.08 -10.08 12.75
C ARG A 44 -1.43 -10.76 13.01
N GLY A 45 -1.70 -11.84 12.27
CA GLY A 45 -2.95 -12.59 12.37
C GLY A 45 -4.10 -12.03 11.53
N SER A 46 -3.95 -10.85 10.92
CA SER A 46 -4.86 -10.40 9.87
C SER A 46 -4.74 -11.32 8.66
N SER A 47 -5.88 -11.67 8.06
CA SER A 47 -5.93 -12.29 6.74
C SER A 47 -7.04 -11.66 5.93
N SER A 48 -6.68 -11.05 4.80
CA SER A 48 -7.58 -10.25 3.97
C SER A 48 -6.93 -9.91 2.64
N TYR A 49 -7.75 -9.43 1.70
CA TYR A 49 -7.27 -8.86 0.45
C TYR A 49 -6.27 -7.71 0.64
N ASP A 50 -6.42 -6.90 1.69
CA ASP A 50 -5.48 -5.81 2.01
C ASP A 50 -4.09 -6.31 2.37
N VAL A 51 -4.00 -7.51 2.99
CA VAL A 51 -2.72 -8.16 3.28
C VAL A 51 -2.06 -8.66 2.01
N GLU A 52 -2.84 -9.26 1.10
CA GLU A 52 -2.35 -9.71 -0.21
C GLU A 52 -1.79 -8.53 -1.03
N ARG A 53 -2.53 -7.42 -1.00
CA ARG A 53 -2.10 -6.16 -1.62
C ARG A 53 -0.83 -5.61 -0.97
N LEU A 54 -0.75 -5.60 0.35
CA LEU A 54 0.46 -5.18 1.08
C LEU A 54 1.68 -6.02 0.67
N GLN A 55 1.55 -7.35 0.66
CA GLN A 55 2.63 -8.26 0.30
C GLN A 55 3.12 -8.01 -1.13
N SER A 56 2.19 -7.81 -2.07
CA SER A 56 2.51 -7.47 -3.47
C SER A 56 3.29 -6.16 -3.57
N ILE A 57 2.82 -5.12 -2.87
CA ILE A 57 3.49 -3.80 -2.86
C ILE A 57 4.90 -3.92 -2.24
N LEU A 58 5.04 -4.62 -1.11
CA LEU A 58 6.34 -4.81 -0.47
C LEU A 58 7.34 -5.56 -1.37
N ASN A 59 6.88 -6.59 -2.08
CA ASN A 59 7.69 -7.29 -3.09
C ASN A 59 8.14 -6.34 -4.22
N GLU A 60 7.22 -5.56 -4.76
CA GLU A 60 7.47 -4.63 -5.87
C GLU A 60 8.45 -3.52 -5.50
N ILE A 61 8.25 -2.87 -4.35
CA ILE A 61 9.18 -1.83 -3.89
C ILE A 61 10.52 -2.44 -3.47
N GLY A 62 10.53 -3.66 -2.93
CA GLY A 62 11.75 -4.38 -2.59
C GLY A 62 12.62 -4.60 -3.81
N TYR A 63 12.01 -5.01 -4.93
CA TYR A 63 12.68 -5.11 -6.22
C TYR A 63 13.14 -3.74 -6.74
N SER A 64 12.26 -2.75 -6.78
CA SER A 64 12.54 -1.43 -7.36
C SER A 64 13.61 -0.65 -6.60
N LEU A 65 13.68 -0.81 -5.29
CA LEU A 65 14.66 -0.16 -4.42
C LEU A 65 15.90 -1.02 -4.17
N ASN A 66 15.98 -2.21 -4.79
CA ASN A 66 17.04 -3.19 -4.57
C ASN A 66 17.23 -3.53 -3.08
N GLU A 67 16.14 -3.60 -2.31
CA GLU A 67 16.14 -3.95 -0.90
C GLU A 67 16.06 -5.47 -0.72
N ILE A 68 17.12 -6.02 -0.10
CA ILE A 68 17.22 -7.44 0.18
C ILE A 68 16.28 -7.80 1.34
N GLY A 69 15.57 -8.93 1.22
CA GLY A 69 14.75 -9.49 2.30
C GLY A 69 13.25 -9.17 2.21
N TYR A 70 12.80 -8.46 1.18
CA TYR A 70 11.38 -8.16 0.96
C TYR A 70 10.59 -9.28 0.27
N SER A 71 11.20 -10.46 0.05
CA SER A 71 10.56 -11.58 -0.64
C SER A 71 9.49 -12.23 0.23
N LEU A 72 8.23 -11.89 -0.04
CA LEU A 72 7.04 -12.40 0.62
C LEU A 72 6.25 -13.30 -0.32
N VAL A 73 5.66 -14.34 0.25
CA VAL A 73 4.56 -15.06 -0.40
C VAL A 73 3.32 -14.16 -0.34
N VAL A 74 2.64 -14.01 -1.48
CA VAL A 74 1.39 -13.27 -1.59
C VAL A 74 0.25 -14.25 -1.33
N ASP A 75 -0.05 -14.48 -0.06
CA ASP A 75 -1.05 -15.45 0.42
C ASP A 75 -2.22 -14.78 1.16
N GLY A 76 -2.17 -13.45 1.33
CA GLY A 76 -3.18 -12.72 2.07
C GLY A 76 -3.15 -13.00 3.57
N ILE A 77 -2.07 -13.56 4.11
CA ILE A 77 -1.89 -13.87 5.54
C ILE A 77 -0.75 -13.04 6.11
N PHE A 78 -1.07 -12.26 7.15
CA PHE A 78 -0.09 -11.45 7.84
C PHE A 78 0.63 -12.30 8.88
N GLY A 79 1.52 -13.16 8.39
CA GLY A 79 2.38 -14.03 9.18
C GLY A 79 3.64 -13.34 9.72
N SER A 80 4.51 -14.12 10.36
CA SER A 80 5.77 -13.63 10.92
C SER A 80 6.72 -13.04 9.87
N ASN A 81 6.70 -13.56 8.65
CA ASN A 81 7.53 -13.06 7.56
C ASN A 81 7.05 -11.68 7.09
N THR A 82 5.73 -11.52 6.87
CA THR A 82 5.11 -10.22 6.55
C THR A 82 5.42 -9.19 7.64
N GLU A 83 5.27 -9.56 8.92
CA GLU A 83 5.61 -8.70 10.06
C GLU A 83 7.09 -8.28 10.05
N ALA A 84 8.01 -9.20 9.79
CA ALA A 84 9.44 -8.91 9.74
C ALA A 84 9.79 -7.92 8.62
N VAL A 85 9.20 -8.09 7.43
CA VAL A 85 9.40 -7.16 6.30
C VAL A 85 8.78 -5.80 6.59
N VAL A 86 7.58 -5.74 7.18
CA VAL A 86 6.95 -4.48 7.61
C VAL A 86 7.83 -3.74 8.62
N LYS A 87 8.38 -4.43 9.62
CA LYS A 87 9.30 -3.81 10.59
C LYS A 87 10.59 -3.32 9.93
N GLY A 88 11.12 -4.08 8.97
CA GLY A 88 12.27 -3.66 8.15
C GLY A 88 11.97 -2.38 7.37
N PHE A 89 10.83 -2.35 6.70
CA PHE A 89 10.34 -1.18 5.97
C PHE A 89 10.16 0.03 6.88
N GLN A 90 9.44 -0.12 7.99
CA GLN A 90 9.22 0.94 8.97
C GLN A 90 10.55 1.51 9.48
N LYS A 91 11.50 0.64 9.82
CA LYS A 91 12.85 1.04 10.24
C LYS A 91 13.56 1.83 9.15
N ASN A 92 13.55 1.34 7.91
CA ASN A 92 14.23 1.98 6.78
C ASN A 92 13.58 3.31 6.39
N ARG A 93 12.29 3.50 6.71
CA ARG A 93 11.55 4.75 6.48
C ARG A 93 11.43 5.63 7.73
N ARG A 94 12.12 5.28 8.82
CA ARG A 94 12.11 6.02 10.10
C ARG A 94 10.69 6.23 10.66
N LEU A 95 9.82 5.25 10.43
CA LEU A 95 8.50 5.16 11.05
C LEU A 95 8.60 4.47 12.42
N GLU A 96 7.52 4.51 13.19
CA GLU A 96 7.37 3.64 14.36
C GLU A 96 7.45 2.17 13.93
N VAL A 97 8.28 1.39 14.62
CA VAL A 97 8.58 -0.01 14.27
C VAL A 97 7.71 -0.95 15.11
N ASP A 98 6.39 -0.86 14.91
CA ASP A 98 5.39 -1.66 15.61
C ASP A 98 5.01 -2.96 14.88
N GLY A 99 5.38 -3.10 13.60
CA GLY A 99 4.97 -4.22 12.75
C GLY A 99 3.51 -4.17 12.31
N ILE A 100 2.84 -3.04 12.50
CA ILE A 100 1.45 -2.80 12.13
C ILE A 100 1.42 -1.86 10.93
N VAL A 101 0.65 -2.20 9.91
CA VAL A 101 0.45 -1.34 8.75
C VAL A 101 -0.77 -0.48 8.99
N GLY A 102 -0.52 0.67 9.62
CA GLY A 102 -1.50 1.73 9.82
C GLY A 102 -1.43 2.82 8.73
N PRO A 103 -2.21 3.90 8.89
CA PRO A 103 -2.27 5.04 7.97
C PRO A 103 -0.91 5.57 7.50
N LEU A 104 0.05 5.71 8.42
CA LEU A 104 1.38 6.25 8.11
C LEU A 104 2.22 5.28 7.28
N THR A 105 2.15 3.98 7.57
CA THR A 105 2.85 2.95 6.80
C THR A 105 2.27 2.84 5.40
N TRP A 106 0.94 2.87 5.27
CA TRP A 106 0.27 2.94 3.98
C TRP A 106 0.69 4.16 3.17
N TYR A 107 0.67 5.35 3.78
CA TYR A 107 1.10 6.57 3.12
C TYR A 107 2.53 6.47 2.59
N ALA A 108 3.47 5.96 3.40
CA ALA A 108 4.85 5.79 2.97
C ALA A 108 5.01 4.84 1.78
N LEU A 109 4.28 3.72 1.76
CA LEU A 109 4.27 2.78 0.64
C LEU A 109 3.77 3.45 -0.64
N MET A 110 2.71 4.25 -0.53
CA MET A 110 2.11 4.93 -1.68
C MET A 110 3.01 6.01 -2.28
N ILE A 111 3.70 6.79 -1.45
CA ILE A 111 4.66 7.79 -1.93
C ILE A 111 5.78 7.11 -2.74
N ILE A 112 6.25 5.95 -2.30
CA ILE A 112 7.31 5.21 -3.00
C ILE A 112 6.83 4.73 -4.38
N MET A 113 5.62 4.18 -4.48
CA MET A 113 5.03 3.70 -5.74
C MET A 113 4.76 4.80 -6.77
N ILE A 114 4.59 6.06 -6.35
CA ILE A 114 4.35 7.19 -7.27
C ILE A 114 5.67 7.82 -7.74
N THR A 115 6.75 7.63 -6.97
CA THR A 115 8.03 8.33 -7.20
C THR A 115 9.07 7.51 -7.94
N HIS A 116 8.78 6.24 -8.25
CA HIS A 116 9.65 5.30 -8.97
C HIS A 116 8.86 4.63 -10.08
#